data_AF-A0A920TA60-F1
#
_entry.id   AF-A0A920TA60-F1
#
_cell.length_a   1.000
_cell.length_b   1.000
_cell.length_c   1.000
_cell.angle_alpha   90.00
_cell.angle_beta   90.00
_cell.angle_gamma   90.00
#
_symmetry.space_group_name_H-M   'P 1'
#
loop_
_entity.id
_entity.type
_entity.pdbx_description
1 polymer ?
#
loop_
_entity_poly.entity_id
_entity_poly.type
_entity_poly.pdbx_seq_one_letter_code
_entity_poly.pdbx_strand_id
1 'polypeptide(L)'
;MRIKQPFWNHNGGTIAFGPDGYLYVGLGDGGSAKDPLGNGQNKATLLGSILRIDVDPGKGKGLSYAIPRDNPFVGQPKARGEIWAYGLRNVWRMSFDRKTGTLWAGDVGQDLWEEINLITRGGNYGWNLREAKHKFGKNGSGPSPDLIDPIWEYNHGSASRLPGPRLSRQTIARTGLARIFTRITSREKSGRCGTTNRKRR
;
A
#
# COMPACT_ATOMS: atom_id res chain seq x y z
N MET A 1 -5.62 1.27 19.42
CA MET A 1 -5.89 0.13 18.49
C MET A 1 -4.76 -0.87 18.62
N ARG A 2 -5.05 -2.17 18.63
CA ARG A 2 -4.05 -3.24 18.62
C ARG A 2 -4.38 -4.22 17.50
N ILE A 3 -3.40 -4.55 16.67
CA ILE A 3 -3.54 -5.45 15.53
C ILE A 3 -2.60 -6.63 15.75
N LYS A 4 -3.12 -7.85 15.66
CA LYS A 4 -2.30 -9.07 15.80
C LYS A 4 -1.56 -9.28 14.49
N GLN A 5 -0.23 -9.24 14.54
CA GLN A 5 0.63 -9.59 13.42
C GLN A 5 0.88 -11.12 13.44
N PRO A 6 0.45 -11.88 12.41
CA PRO A 6 0.56 -13.34 12.40
C PRO A 6 1.96 -13.85 12.02
N PHE A 7 2.72 -13.09 11.21
CA PHE A 7 4.08 -13.45 10.79
C PHE A 7 5.07 -12.29 10.98
N TRP A 8 6.37 -12.54 10.79
CA TRP A 8 7.43 -11.58 11.11
C TRP A 8 7.60 -10.43 10.09
N ASN A 9 6.95 -10.52 8.93
CA ASN A 9 7.08 -9.59 7.80
C ASN A 9 5.74 -8.99 7.38
N HIS A 10 5.78 -8.11 6.37
CA HIS A 10 4.64 -7.36 5.81
C HIS A 10 3.88 -6.54 6.87
N ASN A 11 4.63 -5.74 7.61
CA ASN A 11 4.06 -4.89 8.65
C ASN A 11 3.45 -3.60 8.08
N GLY A 12 3.82 -3.21 6.84
CA GLY A 12 3.49 -1.91 6.27
C GLY A 12 3.92 -0.78 7.22
N GLY A 13 2.98 0.10 7.55
CA GLY A 13 3.09 1.00 8.70
C GLY A 13 3.30 2.47 8.35
N THR A 14 3.25 2.87 7.07
CA THR A 14 3.18 4.30 6.77
C THR A 14 1.88 4.86 7.33
N ILE A 15 2.01 5.98 8.02
CA ILE A 15 0.88 6.78 8.50
C ILE A 15 0.95 8.17 7.91
N ALA A 16 -0.21 8.75 7.60
CA ALA A 16 -0.31 10.10 7.07
C ALA A 16 -1.65 10.72 7.42
N PHE A 17 -1.67 12.00 7.73
CA PHE A 17 -2.93 12.75 7.79
C PHE A 17 -3.38 13.08 6.37
N GLY A 18 -4.67 12.82 6.11
CA GLY A 18 -5.33 13.23 4.88
C GLY A 18 -5.68 14.71 4.89
N PRO A 19 -6.01 15.28 3.71
CA PRO A 19 -6.52 16.65 3.61
C PRO A 19 -7.88 16.82 4.30
N ASP A 20 -8.55 15.72 4.62
CA ASP A 20 -9.81 15.65 5.36
C ASP A 20 -9.63 15.61 6.88
N GLY A 21 -8.38 15.68 7.38
CA GLY A 21 -8.06 15.72 8.80
C GLY A 21 -8.03 14.35 9.50
N TYR A 22 -8.31 13.27 8.78
CA TYR A 22 -8.26 11.91 9.36
C TYR A 22 -6.87 11.29 9.24
N LEU A 23 -6.57 10.34 10.13
CA LEU A 23 -5.34 9.58 10.09
C LEU A 23 -5.52 8.35 9.19
N TYR A 24 -4.66 8.22 8.20
CA TYR A 24 -4.56 7.04 7.34
C TYR A 24 -3.41 6.16 7.81
N VAL A 25 -3.63 4.84 7.83
CA VAL A 25 -2.64 3.84 8.28
C VAL A 25 -2.58 2.70 7.26
N GLY A 26 -1.44 2.52 6.60
CA GLY A 26 -1.21 1.40 5.69
C GLY A 26 -0.75 0.15 6.43
N LEU A 27 -1.36 -0.99 6.15
CA LEU A 27 -1.07 -2.28 6.78
C LEU A 27 -0.85 -3.34 5.71
N GLY A 28 0.18 -4.17 5.89
CA GLY A 28 0.36 -5.35 5.06
C GLY A 28 -0.59 -6.49 5.44
N ASP A 29 -0.62 -7.54 4.64
CA ASP A 29 -1.45 -8.74 4.75
C ASP A 29 -1.16 -9.61 5.97
N GLY A 30 -0.16 -9.26 6.79
CA GLY A 30 0.23 -10.01 7.96
C GLY A 30 1.43 -10.92 7.76
N GLY A 31 1.91 -11.08 6.52
CA GLY A 31 3.17 -11.76 6.21
C GLY A 31 3.01 -13.18 5.66
N SER A 32 4.15 -13.88 5.60
CA SER A 32 4.33 -15.17 4.91
C SER A 32 4.15 -15.09 3.39
N ALA A 33 4.47 -16.18 2.70
CA ALA A 33 4.32 -16.27 1.26
C ALA A 33 2.86 -16.57 0.89
N LYS A 34 2.35 -15.83 -0.11
CA LYS A 34 1.06 -16.03 -0.80
C LYS A 34 -0.16 -15.69 0.04
N ASP A 35 0.01 -14.95 1.13
CA ASP A 35 -1.06 -14.61 2.07
C ASP A 35 -1.87 -15.86 2.50
N PRO A 36 -1.27 -16.75 3.31
CA PRO A 36 -1.88 -18.04 3.65
C PRO A 36 -3.17 -17.90 4.47
N LEU A 37 -3.44 -16.72 5.03
CA LEU A 37 -4.66 -16.42 5.79
C LEU A 37 -5.71 -15.69 4.95
N GLY A 38 -5.41 -15.36 3.68
CA GLY A 38 -6.32 -14.65 2.77
C GLY A 38 -6.72 -13.27 3.28
N ASN A 39 -5.84 -12.61 4.04
CA ASN A 39 -6.12 -11.32 4.65
C ASN A 39 -6.35 -10.21 3.61
N GLY A 40 -5.67 -10.26 2.47
CA GLY A 40 -5.82 -9.26 1.41
C GLY A 40 -7.26 -9.12 0.90
N GLN A 41 -8.04 -10.21 0.88
CA GLN A 41 -9.44 -10.20 0.46
C GLN A 41 -10.44 -10.28 1.63
N ASN A 42 -9.96 -10.30 2.88
CA ASN A 42 -10.80 -10.50 4.05
C ASN A 42 -11.05 -9.20 4.82
N LYS A 43 -12.22 -8.59 4.61
CA LYS A 43 -12.62 -7.35 5.30
C LYS A 43 -12.89 -7.51 6.81
N ALA A 44 -12.90 -8.74 7.34
CA ALA A 44 -13.07 -8.97 8.79
C ALA A 44 -11.77 -8.71 9.58
N THR A 45 -10.63 -8.63 8.89
CA THR A 45 -9.34 -8.22 9.45
C THR A 45 -8.97 -6.80 8.98
N LEU A 46 -8.06 -6.14 9.71
CA LEU A 46 -7.47 -4.86 9.32
C LEU A 46 -6.20 -5.06 8.45
N LEU A 47 -5.71 -6.29 8.33
CA LEU A 47 -4.53 -6.60 7.53
C LEU A 47 -4.84 -6.49 6.04
N GLY A 48 -3.82 -6.18 5.24
CA GLY A 48 -3.91 -6.04 3.78
C GLY A 48 -4.74 -4.83 3.34
N SER A 49 -4.70 -3.76 4.13
CA SER A 49 -5.61 -2.63 3.98
C SER A 49 -4.96 -1.28 4.30
N ILE A 50 -5.59 -0.21 3.82
CA ILE A 50 -5.38 1.15 4.33
C ILE A 50 -6.58 1.49 5.19
N LEU A 51 -6.31 1.91 6.42
CA LEU A 51 -7.33 2.38 7.37
C LEU A 51 -7.50 3.89 7.28
N ARG A 52 -8.68 4.37 7.67
CA ARG A 52 -8.96 5.80 7.90
C ARG A 52 -9.71 5.95 9.22
N ILE A 53 -9.09 6.63 10.18
CA ILE A 53 -9.61 6.77 11.55
C ILE A 53 -9.58 8.23 12.02
N ASP A 54 -10.50 8.56 12.92
CA ASP A 54 -10.55 9.85 13.61
C ASP A 54 -9.84 9.72 14.95
N VAL A 55 -8.76 10.47 15.12
CA VAL A 55 -7.94 10.46 16.34
C VAL A 55 -8.23 11.63 17.27
N ASP A 56 -9.26 12.43 16.97
CA ASP A 56 -9.63 13.54 17.84
C ASP A 56 -10.12 13.02 19.21
N PRO A 57 -9.65 13.61 20.31
CA PRO A 57 -10.04 13.20 21.65
C PRO A 57 -11.56 13.22 21.86
N GLY A 58 -12.09 12.23 22.58
CA GLY A 58 -13.49 12.18 23.00
C GLY A 58 -14.50 11.74 21.93
N LYS A 59 -14.10 11.60 20.66
CA LYS A 59 -15.01 11.10 19.61
C LYS A 59 -15.17 9.58 19.61
N GLY A 60 -14.18 8.86 20.14
CA GLY A 60 -14.19 7.41 20.22
C GLY A 60 -15.16 6.92 21.29
N LYS A 61 -16.11 6.06 20.92
CA LYS A 61 -17.08 5.45 21.84
C LYS A 61 -16.41 4.36 22.69
N GLY A 62 -15.64 4.76 23.71
CA GLY A 62 -14.86 3.84 24.56
C GLY A 62 -13.54 3.36 23.94
N LEU A 63 -13.11 3.99 22.83
CA LEU A 63 -11.85 3.75 22.15
C LEU A 63 -11.04 5.05 22.07
N SER A 64 -9.72 4.96 21.90
CA SER A 64 -8.85 6.13 21.69
C SER A 64 -9.00 6.78 20.31
N TYR A 65 -9.93 6.32 19.48
CA TYR A 65 -10.21 6.80 18.13
C TYR A 65 -11.68 6.55 17.78
N ALA A 66 -12.21 7.24 16.78
CA ALA A 66 -13.52 6.99 16.19
C ALA A 66 -13.39 6.51 14.75
N ILE A 67 -14.46 5.87 14.27
CA ILE A 67 -14.59 5.48 12.87
C ILE A 67 -15.38 6.58 12.16
N PRO A 68 -14.82 7.26 11.14
CA PRO A 68 -15.56 8.23 10.34
C PRO A 68 -16.81 7.59 9.75
N ARG A 69 -17.96 8.28 9.85
CA ARG A 69 -19.26 7.74 9.44
C ARG A 69 -19.36 7.47 7.94
N ASP A 70 -18.57 8.20 7.16
CA ASP A 70 -18.47 8.11 5.71
C ASP A 70 -17.44 7.06 5.26
N ASN A 71 -16.84 6.28 6.15
CA ASN A 71 -16.01 5.14 5.73
C ASN A 71 -16.84 4.11 4.94
N PRO A 72 -16.26 3.44 3.93
CA PRO A 72 -16.99 2.60 2.96
C PRO A 72 -17.65 1.36 3.57
N PHE A 73 -17.11 0.84 4.67
CA PHE A 73 -17.55 -0.43 5.26
C PHE A 73 -18.25 -0.27 6.61
N VAL A 74 -18.61 0.94 7.01
CA VAL A 74 -19.36 1.19 8.24
C VAL A 74 -20.72 0.48 8.19
N GLY A 75 -21.03 -0.27 9.24
CA GLY A 75 -22.30 -1.00 9.35
C GLY A 75 -22.41 -2.26 8.48
N GLN A 76 -21.39 -2.58 7.66
CA GLN A 76 -21.41 -3.80 6.86
C GLN A 76 -21.10 -5.02 7.73
N PRO A 77 -21.95 -6.07 7.71
CA PRO A 77 -21.67 -7.30 8.43
C PRO A 77 -20.34 -7.92 7.98
N LYS A 78 -19.55 -8.42 8.94
CA LYS A 78 -18.23 -9.06 8.69
C LYS A 78 -17.18 -8.15 8.05
N ALA A 79 -17.38 -6.83 8.06
CA ALA A 79 -16.37 -5.88 7.65
C ALA A 79 -15.97 -4.96 8.81
N ARG A 80 -14.71 -4.55 8.82
CA ARG A 80 -14.17 -3.57 9.77
C ARG A 80 -14.42 -2.17 9.24
N GLY A 81 -15.13 -1.34 10.03
CA GLY A 81 -15.49 0.02 9.63
C GLY A 81 -14.28 0.95 9.48
N GLU A 82 -13.14 0.59 10.06
CA GLU A 82 -11.87 1.30 9.95
C GLU A 82 -11.28 1.27 8.53
N ILE A 83 -11.65 0.28 7.71
CA ILE A 83 -11.07 0.07 6.38
C ILE A 83 -11.49 1.19 5.42
N TRP A 84 -10.51 1.81 4.79
CA TRP A 84 -10.69 2.74 3.68
C TRP A 84 -10.54 2.05 2.32
N ALA A 85 -9.54 1.18 2.18
CA ALA A 85 -9.28 0.37 1.00
C ALA A 85 -8.59 -0.94 1.39
N TYR A 86 -8.70 -1.98 0.56
CA TYR A 86 -8.22 -3.33 0.85
C TYR A 86 -7.67 -4.01 -0.42
N GLY A 87 -7.23 -5.27 -0.30
CA GLY A 87 -6.61 -5.98 -1.41
C GLY A 87 -5.16 -5.56 -1.65
N LEU A 88 -4.46 -5.15 -0.59
CA LEU A 88 -3.07 -4.72 -0.63
C LEU A 88 -2.19 -5.76 0.07
N ARG A 89 -0.94 -5.90 -0.35
CA ARG A 89 -0.01 -6.90 0.18
C ARG A 89 0.86 -6.36 1.30
N ASN A 90 1.60 -5.30 1.02
CA ASN A 90 2.57 -4.69 1.91
C ASN A 90 2.82 -3.25 1.50
N VAL A 91 1.85 -2.38 1.82
CA VAL A 91 1.94 -0.93 1.56
C VAL A 91 3.19 -0.37 2.24
N TRP A 92 4.24 -0.17 1.46
CA TRP A 92 5.54 0.27 1.96
C TRP A 92 5.52 1.77 2.24
N ARG A 93 4.93 2.55 1.33
CA ARG A 93 4.89 4.01 1.42
C ARG A 93 3.60 4.55 0.82
N MET A 94 3.01 5.53 1.49
CA MET A 94 1.87 6.27 0.97
C MET A 94 2.01 7.77 1.24
N SER A 95 1.37 8.58 0.41
CA SER A 95 1.36 10.05 0.56
C SER A 95 0.15 10.64 -0.14
N PHE A 96 -0.38 11.71 0.45
CA PHE A 96 -1.34 12.58 -0.24
C PHE A 96 -0.61 13.52 -1.20
N ASP A 97 -1.13 13.67 -2.42
CA ASP A 97 -0.76 14.77 -3.29
C ASP A 97 -1.32 16.09 -2.71
N ARG A 98 -0.45 17.08 -2.54
CA ARG A 98 -0.83 18.35 -1.88
C ARG A 98 -1.75 19.25 -2.71
N LYS A 99 -1.82 19.04 -4.02
CA LYS A 99 -2.67 19.84 -4.92
C LYS A 99 -4.04 19.20 -5.10
N THR A 100 -4.08 17.88 -5.28
CA THR A 100 -5.31 17.16 -5.60
C THR A 100 -5.94 16.46 -4.40
N GLY A 101 -5.19 16.28 -3.30
CA GLY A 101 -5.65 15.49 -2.15
C GLY A 101 -5.72 13.99 -2.45
N THR A 102 -5.20 13.53 -3.58
CA THR A 102 -5.24 12.11 -3.97
C THR A 102 -4.26 11.31 -3.11
N LEU A 103 -4.69 10.15 -2.59
CA LEU A 103 -3.82 9.24 -1.87
C LEU A 103 -3.08 8.30 -2.83
N TRP A 104 -1.75 8.36 -2.80
CA TRP A 104 -0.86 7.47 -3.55
C TRP A 104 -0.28 6.44 -2.61
N ALA A 105 -0.18 5.18 -3.06
CA ALA A 105 0.49 4.12 -2.32
C ALA A 105 1.39 3.29 -3.23
N GLY A 106 2.61 3.00 -2.78
CA GLY A 106 3.44 1.94 -3.33
C GLY A 106 3.18 0.66 -2.53
N ASP A 107 2.79 -0.39 -3.23
CA ASP A 107 2.53 -1.71 -2.65
C ASP A 107 3.54 -2.73 -3.15
N VAL A 108 4.07 -3.52 -2.22
CA VAL A 108 5.16 -4.45 -2.51
C VAL A 108 4.61 -5.83 -2.86
N GLY A 109 4.86 -6.27 -4.09
CA GLY A 109 4.52 -7.58 -4.61
C GLY A 109 5.32 -8.72 -3.98
N GLN A 110 4.90 -9.94 -4.27
CA GLN A 110 5.57 -11.13 -3.77
C GLN A 110 6.71 -11.62 -4.65
N ASP A 111 6.39 -11.98 -5.90
CA ASP A 111 7.27 -12.76 -6.75
C ASP A 111 7.86 -11.87 -7.85
N LEU A 112 7.01 -11.12 -8.55
CA LEU A 112 7.39 -10.50 -9.82
C LEU A 112 7.08 -9.01 -9.94
N TRP A 113 5.99 -8.51 -9.37
CA TRP A 113 5.46 -7.18 -9.70
C TRP A 113 5.25 -6.29 -8.50
N GLU A 114 5.97 -5.17 -8.49
CA GLU A 114 5.71 -4.05 -7.57
C GLU A 114 4.73 -3.08 -8.23
N GLU A 115 3.92 -2.37 -7.45
CA GLU A 115 2.86 -1.51 -7.98
C GLU A 115 2.76 -0.14 -7.30
N ILE A 116 2.23 0.84 -8.05
CA ILE A 116 1.81 2.15 -7.54
C ILE A 116 0.31 2.30 -7.83
N ASN A 117 -0.41 2.61 -6.76
CA ASN A 117 -1.86 2.71 -6.75
C ASN A 117 -2.33 4.13 -6.44
N LEU A 118 -3.43 4.54 -7.09
CA LEU A 118 -4.28 5.63 -6.63
C LEU A 118 -5.32 5.03 -5.70
N ILE A 119 -5.20 5.34 -4.41
CA ILE A 119 -6.06 4.79 -3.37
C ILE A 119 -7.39 5.53 -3.35
N THR A 120 -8.48 4.79 -3.55
CA THR A 120 -9.85 5.32 -3.57
C THR A 120 -10.71 4.69 -2.48
N ARG A 121 -11.81 5.37 -2.14
CA ARG A 121 -12.77 4.92 -1.13
C ARG A 121 -13.36 3.56 -1.51
N GLY A 122 -13.14 2.56 -0.67
CA GLY A 122 -13.67 1.20 -0.83
C GLY A 122 -12.96 0.35 -1.88
N GLY A 123 -11.85 0.84 -2.44
CA GLY A 123 -11.12 0.16 -3.50
C GLY A 123 -10.56 -1.20 -3.08
N ASN A 124 -10.62 -2.16 -4.01
CA ASN A 124 -9.97 -3.46 -3.91
C ASN A 124 -8.81 -3.55 -4.90
N TYR A 125 -7.58 -3.66 -4.42
CA TYR A 125 -6.38 -3.71 -5.28
C TYR A 125 -6.01 -5.14 -5.72
N GLY A 126 -6.70 -6.14 -5.18
CA GLY A 126 -6.75 -7.49 -5.72
C GLY A 126 -5.73 -8.47 -5.15
N TRP A 127 -4.83 -8.08 -4.25
CA TRP A 127 -4.02 -9.04 -3.50
C TRP A 127 -4.92 -9.93 -2.61
N ASN A 128 -4.80 -11.26 -2.58
CA ASN A 128 -3.79 -12.12 -3.21
C ASN A 128 -4.26 -12.84 -4.49
N LEU A 129 -5.29 -12.33 -5.16
CA LEU A 129 -5.75 -12.84 -6.46
C LEU A 129 -4.81 -12.45 -7.60
N ARG A 130 -4.10 -11.33 -7.45
CA ARG A 130 -3.17 -10.79 -8.44
C ARG A 130 -1.99 -10.06 -7.81
N GLU A 131 -0.93 -9.91 -8.59
CA GLU A 131 0.16 -8.96 -8.36
C GLU A 131 0.11 -7.93 -9.49
N ALA A 132 -0.15 -6.66 -9.16
CA ALA A 132 -0.41 -5.65 -10.17
C ALA A 132 -1.53 -6.08 -11.12
N LYS A 133 -1.32 -6.05 -12.44
CA LYS A 133 -2.33 -6.50 -13.42
C LYS A 133 -2.28 -8.00 -13.69
N HIS A 134 -1.42 -8.74 -13.00
CA HIS A 134 -1.08 -10.11 -13.36
C HIS A 134 -1.68 -11.12 -12.39
N LYS A 135 -2.31 -12.15 -12.96
CA LYS A 135 -2.87 -13.27 -12.20
C LYS A 135 -1.81 -13.90 -11.28
N PHE A 136 -2.17 -14.06 -10.00
CA PHE A 136 -1.30 -14.68 -9.00
C PHE A 136 -1.78 -16.06 -8.60
N GLY A 137 -0.92 -17.07 -8.72
CA GLY A 137 -1.25 -18.45 -8.38
C GLY A 137 -2.34 -19.06 -9.28
N LYS A 138 -2.71 -20.32 -8.98
CA LYS A 138 -3.66 -21.09 -9.79
C LYS A 138 -5.06 -20.46 -9.85
N ASN A 139 -5.51 -19.93 -8.71
CA ASN A 139 -6.85 -19.38 -8.52
C ASN A 139 -6.91 -17.86 -8.65
N GLY A 140 -5.80 -17.22 -9.05
CA GLY A 140 -5.78 -15.78 -9.21
C GLY A 140 -6.68 -15.26 -10.33
N SER A 141 -6.91 -13.96 -10.29
CA SER A 141 -7.65 -13.20 -11.29
C SER A 141 -6.69 -12.27 -12.04
N GLY A 142 -6.93 -12.02 -13.32
CA GLY A 142 -6.26 -10.94 -14.03
C GLY A 142 -6.91 -9.59 -13.74
N PRO A 143 -6.86 -8.63 -14.68
CA PRO A 143 -7.73 -7.47 -14.63
C PRO A 143 -9.20 -7.90 -14.53
N SER A 144 -9.95 -7.28 -13.63
CA SER A 144 -11.37 -7.55 -13.39
C SER A 144 -12.08 -6.23 -13.09
N PRO A 145 -13.34 -6.03 -13.50
CA PRO A 145 -14.11 -4.83 -13.19
C PRO A 145 -14.22 -4.54 -11.68
N ASP A 146 -14.12 -5.58 -10.84
CA ASP A 146 -14.22 -5.46 -9.38
C ASP A 146 -12.89 -5.08 -8.70
N LEU A 147 -11.81 -4.97 -9.47
CA LEU A 147 -10.46 -4.70 -8.97
C LEU A 147 -9.91 -3.41 -9.60
N ILE A 148 -9.24 -2.59 -8.79
CA ILE A 148 -8.66 -1.32 -9.23
C ILE A 148 -7.23 -1.55 -9.68
N ASP A 149 -6.99 -1.36 -10.97
CA ASP A 149 -5.67 -1.52 -11.56
C ASP A 149 -4.66 -0.48 -11.06
N PRO A 150 -3.38 -0.87 -10.93
CA PRO A 150 -2.33 0.09 -10.65
C PRO A 150 -2.13 1.02 -11.84
N ILE A 151 -1.79 2.27 -11.52
CA ILE A 151 -1.41 3.26 -12.52
C ILE A 151 0.00 3.01 -13.06
N TRP A 152 0.82 2.27 -12.31
CA TRP A 152 2.15 1.86 -12.74
C TRP A 152 2.58 0.58 -12.03
N GLU A 153 3.29 -0.28 -12.75
CA GLU A 153 3.84 -1.53 -12.23
C GLU A 153 5.25 -1.75 -12.81
N TYR A 154 6.10 -2.48 -12.10
CA TYR A 154 7.40 -2.89 -12.62
C TYR A 154 7.82 -4.26 -12.13
N ASN A 155 8.56 -4.96 -12.99
CA ASN A 155 9.07 -6.29 -12.69
C ASN A 155 10.37 -6.20 -11.86
N HIS A 156 10.47 -7.01 -10.80
CA HIS A 156 11.66 -7.10 -9.94
C HIS A 156 12.22 -8.53 -9.79
N GLY A 157 11.70 -9.49 -10.56
CA GLY A 157 12.13 -10.90 -10.53
C GLY A 157 13.46 -11.15 -11.24
N SER A 158 14.17 -12.21 -10.80
CA SER A 158 15.54 -12.57 -11.22
C SER A 158 15.69 -13.10 -12.66
N ALA A 159 14.71 -12.93 -13.55
CA ALA A 159 14.78 -13.37 -14.95
C ALA A 159 14.43 -12.23 -15.92
N SER A 160 15.48 -11.53 -16.37
CA SER A 160 15.67 -10.93 -17.69
C SER A 160 14.47 -10.27 -18.43
N ARG A 161 14.67 -8.96 -18.73
CA ARG A 161 14.28 -8.29 -19.99
C ARG A 161 12.82 -8.44 -20.44
N LEU A 162 11.90 -7.77 -19.73
CA LEU A 162 10.75 -7.15 -20.39
C LEU A 162 10.93 -5.64 -20.31
N PRO A 163 10.82 -4.88 -21.42
CA PRO A 163 10.76 -3.44 -21.32
C PRO A 163 9.45 -3.09 -20.63
N GLY A 164 9.52 -2.86 -19.31
CA GLY A 164 8.44 -2.16 -18.61
C GLY A 164 8.19 -0.82 -19.30
N PRO A 165 6.96 -0.30 -19.31
CA PRO A 165 6.66 0.97 -19.95
C PRO A 165 7.60 2.05 -19.41
N ARG A 166 8.49 2.57 -20.27
CA ARG A 166 9.33 3.72 -19.95
C ARG A 166 8.43 4.94 -19.94
N LEU A 167 8.08 5.43 -18.76
CA LEU A 167 7.49 6.76 -18.64
C LEU A 167 8.51 7.76 -19.17
N SER A 168 8.17 8.43 -20.27
CA SER A 168 8.96 9.57 -20.74
C SER A 168 8.96 10.64 -19.66
N ARG A 169 10.04 11.43 -19.56
CA ARG A 169 10.08 12.60 -18.65
C ARG A 169 8.89 13.55 -18.87
N GLN A 170 8.31 13.57 -20.08
CA GLN A 170 7.13 14.35 -20.41
C GLN A 170 5.83 13.79 -19.78
N THR A 171 5.67 12.47 -19.68
CA THR A 171 4.50 11.83 -19.05
C THR A 171 4.51 12.03 -17.53
N ILE A 172 5.69 11.99 -16.90
CA ILE A 172 5.90 12.27 -15.47
C ILE A 172 5.66 13.76 -15.14
N ALA A 173 5.98 14.66 -16.07
CA ALA A 173 5.78 16.10 -15.90
C ALA A 173 4.31 16.53 -16.10
N ARG A 174 3.58 15.92 -17.05
CA ARG A 174 2.17 16.25 -17.35
C ARG A 174 1.18 15.82 -16.27
N THR A 175 1.56 14.86 -15.44
CA THR A 175 0.73 14.26 -14.37
C THR A 175 1.11 14.74 -12.97
N GLY A 176 2.12 15.62 -12.83
CA GLY A 176 2.64 16.05 -11.52
C GLY A 176 3.45 14.98 -10.76
N LEU A 177 3.68 13.81 -11.37
CA LEU A 177 4.25 12.58 -10.78
C LEU A 177 5.68 12.70 -10.25
N ALA A 178 6.48 13.65 -10.75
CA ALA A 178 7.94 13.63 -10.55
C ALA A 178 8.38 13.61 -9.07
N ARG A 179 7.72 14.38 -8.20
CA ARG A 179 8.15 14.52 -6.79
C ARG A 179 7.65 13.39 -5.89
N ILE A 180 6.49 12.79 -6.22
CA ILE A 180 5.88 11.70 -5.45
C ILE A 180 6.54 10.38 -5.81
N PHE A 181 6.78 10.13 -7.10
CA PHE A 181 7.47 8.95 -7.58
C PHE A 181 8.85 8.81 -6.93
N THR A 182 9.68 9.86 -6.90
CA THR A 182 11.00 9.81 -6.23
C THR A 182 10.90 9.54 -4.72
N ARG A 183 9.84 10.00 -4.04
CA ARG A 183 9.64 9.75 -2.60
C ARG A 183 9.11 8.35 -2.29
N ILE A 184 8.41 7.73 -3.22
CA ILE A 184 7.85 6.38 -3.08
C ILE A 184 8.87 5.32 -3.53
N THR A 185 9.65 5.59 -4.59
CA THR A 185 10.56 4.61 -5.22
C THR A 185 12.03 4.72 -4.81
N SER A 186 12.45 5.68 -3.97
CA SER A 186 13.85 5.78 -3.54
C SER A 186 14.23 4.65 -2.58
N ARG A 187 14.71 3.53 -3.12
CA ARG A 187 15.66 2.65 -2.44
C ARG A 187 16.98 3.43 -2.35
N GLU A 188 17.45 3.78 -1.15
CA GLU A 188 18.78 4.37 -0.98
C GLU A 188 19.85 3.36 -1.44
N LYS A 189 20.41 3.60 -2.63
CA LYS A 189 21.76 3.18 -2.99
C LYS A 189 22.75 4.09 -2.27
N SER A 190 23.09 3.81 -1.01
CA SER A 190 24.27 4.39 -0.38
C SER A 190 24.84 3.45 0.68
N GLY A 191 25.58 2.45 0.18
CA GLY A 191 26.43 1.57 0.97
C GLY A 191 27.79 1.39 0.31
N ARG A 192 28.47 2.50 -0.04
CA ARG A 192 29.93 2.50 -0.18
C ARG A 192 30.49 3.22 1.03
N CYS A 193 30.75 2.46 2.08
CA CYS A 193 31.62 2.90 3.17
C CYS A 193 33.03 2.97 2.61
N GLY A 194 33.52 4.19 2.34
CA GLY A 194 34.94 4.43 2.08
C GLY A 194 35.69 4.34 3.40
N THR A 195 36.51 3.30 3.57
CA THR A 195 37.47 3.23 4.67
C THR A 195 38.66 4.12 4.35
N THR A 196 38.68 5.32 4.92
CA THR A 196 39.86 6.16 5.00
C THR A 196 40.89 5.53 5.94
N ASN A 197 42.08 5.30 5.39
CA ASN A 197 43.27 4.80 6.04
C ASN A 197 43.79 5.85 7.06
N ARG A 198 43.86 5.51 8.36
CA ARG A 198 44.62 6.29 9.35
C ARG A 198 45.60 5.37 10.08
N LYS A 199 46.87 5.57 9.75
CA LYS A 199 48.05 5.05 10.46
C LYS A 199 47.94 5.37 11.96
N ARG A 200 48.14 4.35 12.80
CA ARG A 200 48.43 4.51 14.23
C ARG A 200 49.89 4.94 14.39
N ARG A 201 50.12 5.90 15.29
CA ARG A 201 51.39 6.08 15.99
C ARG A 201 51.52 5.00 17.06
#